data_AF-A0A7K6X6F6-F1
#
_entry.id   AF-A0A7K6X6F6-F1
#
_cell.length_a   1.000
_cell.length_b   1.000
_cell.length_c   1.000
_cell.angle_alpha   90.00
_cell.angle_beta   90.00
_cell.angle_gamma   90.00
#
_symmetry.space_group_name_H-M   'P 1'
#
loop_
_entity.id
_entity.type
_entity.pdbx_description
1 polymer ?
#
loop_
_entity_poly.entity_id
_entity_poly.type
_entity_poly.pdbx_seq_one_letter_code
_entity_poly.pdbx_strand_id
1 'polypeptide(L)'
;NETSITPEDCNTMETDAGVALDLVNRHRRDGYVFGLFRVADAYELHLGNSTVLYLTLDVLETECSVLSRRHWESCEYSDTYPMDFGQCKIITYTNHLLKKPQLYGFNCTLSPVPPDLVECKDCPVKLEALEVTEQHKDIAAKALKKFNSEGNHTNNFAVDKVERILK
;
A
#
# COMPACT_ATOMS: atom_id res chain seq x y z
N ASN A 1 1.67 -37.63 7.87
CA ASN A 1 1.90 -36.22 8.17
C ASN A 1 0.65 -35.46 7.84
N GLU A 2 -0.20 -35.23 8.84
CA GLU A 2 -1.34 -34.34 8.68
C GLU A 2 -0.81 -32.91 8.63
N THR A 3 -1.08 -32.24 7.50
CA THR A 3 -0.92 -30.79 7.38
C THR A 3 -2.06 -30.14 8.14
N SER A 4 -1.77 -29.59 9.32
CA SER A 4 -2.74 -28.86 10.13
C SER A 4 -2.60 -27.35 9.89
N ILE A 5 -3.72 -26.68 9.60
CA ILE A 5 -3.81 -25.22 9.62
C ILE A 5 -4.30 -24.82 11.02
N THR A 6 -3.57 -23.95 11.70
CA THR A 6 -3.91 -23.44 13.04
C THR A 6 -4.25 -21.95 12.97
N PRO A 7 -5.34 -21.50 13.63
CA PRO A 7 -5.59 -20.08 13.81
C PRO A 7 -4.58 -19.50 14.82
N GLU A 8 -4.09 -18.29 14.54
CA GLU A 8 -3.13 -17.58 15.37
C GLU A 8 -3.75 -16.35 16.05
N ASP A 9 -3.16 -15.92 17.18
CA ASP A 9 -3.57 -14.67 17.84
C ASP A 9 -3.08 -13.47 17.02
N CYS A 10 -4.03 -12.68 16.53
CA CYS A 10 -3.79 -11.47 15.75
C CYS A 10 -2.81 -10.49 16.42
N ASN A 11 -2.85 -10.37 17.75
CA ASN A 11 -1.94 -9.46 18.48
C ASN A 11 -0.49 -9.95 18.43
N THR A 12 -0.28 -11.27 18.42
CA THR A 12 1.07 -11.86 18.35
C THR A 12 1.64 -11.80 16.94
N MET A 13 0.78 -11.65 15.93
CA MET A 13 1.14 -11.66 14.50
C MET A 13 1.46 -10.27 13.93
N GLU A 14 1.38 -9.18 14.70
CA GLU A 14 1.59 -7.82 14.19
C GLU A 14 2.97 -7.62 13.55
N THR A 15 4.02 -8.21 14.14
CA THR A 15 5.38 -8.10 13.59
C THR A 15 5.52 -8.84 12.26
N ASP A 16 5.03 -10.08 12.17
CA ASP A 16 5.05 -10.86 10.93
C ASP A 16 4.16 -10.24 9.85
N ALA A 17 3.02 -9.65 10.24
CA ALA A 17 2.15 -8.88 9.38
C ALA A 17 2.84 -7.65 8.79
N GLY A 18 3.58 -6.90 9.61
CA GLY A 18 4.37 -5.76 9.15
C GLY A 18 5.42 -6.16 8.11
N VAL A 19 6.13 -7.27 8.35
CA VAL A 19 7.10 -7.82 7.39
C VAL A 19 6.42 -8.26 6.09
N ALA A 20 5.29 -8.96 6.19
CA ALA A 20 4.50 -9.39 5.04
C ALA A 20 4.01 -8.20 4.20
N LEU A 21 3.56 -7.13 4.85
CA LEU A 21 3.10 -5.91 4.20
C LEU A 21 4.24 -5.18 3.47
N ASP A 22 5.43 -5.12 4.07
CA ASP A 22 6.62 -4.58 3.39
C ASP A 22 7.00 -5.39 2.14
N LEU A 23 6.86 -6.72 2.18
CA LEU A 23 7.08 -7.56 1.00
C LEU A 23 6.06 -7.22 -0.11
N VAL A 24 4.79 -7.02 0.23
CA VAL A 24 3.75 -6.58 -0.71
C VAL A 24 4.09 -5.21 -1.30
N ASN A 25 4.43 -4.23 -0.47
CA ASN A 25 4.80 -2.88 -0.91
C ASN A 25 6.03 -2.88 -1.84
N ARG A 26 7.01 -3.74 -1.58
CA ARG A 26 8.18 -3.93 -2.45
C ARG A 26 7.84 -4.64 -3.76
N HIS A 27 6.84 -5.53 -3.75
CA HIS A 27 6.39 -6.21 -4.96
C HIS A 27 5.65 -5.26 -5.89
N ARG A 28 4.78 -4.40 -5.33
CA ARG A 28 3.99 -3.42 -6.08
C ARG A 28 4.88 -2.46 -6.88
N ARG A 29 4.34 -2.05 -8.03
CA ARG A 29 5.00 -1.16 -9.01
C ARG A 29 4.26 0.16 -9.21
N ASP A 30 3.08 0.28 -8.65
CA ASP A 30 2.18 1.41 -8.85
C ASP A 30 1.42 1.76 -7.56
N GLY A 31 1.02 3.02 -7.46
CA GLY A 31 0.33 3.61 -6.31
C GLY A 31 1.22 3.90 -5.10
N TYR A 32 0.59 3.93 -3.93
CA TYR A 32 1.22 4.34 -2.68
C TYR A 32 1.43 3.17 -1.71
N VAL A 33 2.42 3.31 -0.83
CA VAL A 33 2.76 2.35 0.20
C VAL A 33 1.57 2.17 1.14
N PHE A 34 1.27 0.92 1.48
CA PHE A 34 0.25 0.59 2.46
C PHE A 34 0.86 0.51 3.85
N GLY A 35 0.20 1.13 4.83
CA GLY A 35 0.46 0.99 6.25
C GLY A 35 -0.46 -0.04 6.89
N LEU A 36 0.04 -0.71 7.93
CA LEU A 36 -0.73 -1.71 8.67
C LEU A 36 -1.68 -1.01 9.64
N PHE A 37 -2.98 -1.26 9.53
CA PHE A 37 -3.97 -0.78 10.50
C PHE A 37 -4.21 -1.81 11.60
N ARG A 38 -4.48 -3.07 11.22
CA ARG A 38 -4.57 -4.21 12.14
C ARG A 38 -4.47 -5.54 11.41
N VAL A 39 -4.14 -6.59 12.16
CA VAL A 39 -4.33 -7.97 11.72
C VAL A 39 -5.80 -8.34 11.94
N ALA A 40 -6.52 -8.64 10.86
CA ALA A 40 -7.93 -9.02 10.91
C ALA A 40 -8.12 -10.54 11.05
N ASP A 41 -7.21 -11.33 10.48
CA ASP A 41 -7.19 -12.78 10.63
C ASP A 41 -5.79 -13.34 10.34
N ALA A 42 -5.42 -14.45 10.97
CA ALA A 42 -4.12 -15.09 10.80
C ALA A 42 -4.22 -16.62 10.97
N TYR A 43 -3.63 -17.35 10.02
CA TYR A 43 -3.49 -18.80 10.11
C TYR A 43 -2.09 -19.25 9.74
N GLU A 44 -1.56 -20.18 10.52
CA GLU A 44 -0.28 -20.83 10.27
C GLU A 44 -0.48 -22.25 9.74
N LEU A 45 0.31 -22.64 8.75
CA LEU A 45 0.37 -23.99 8.23
C LEU A 45 1.81 -24.50 8.27
N HIS A 46 2.03 -25.57 9.03
CA HIS A 46 3.32 -26.25 9.08
C HIS A 46 3.45 -27.33 7.99
N LEU A 47 4.50 -27.20 7.18
CA LEU A 47 4.85 -28.09 6.08
C LEU A 47 6.28 -28.65 6.29
N GLY A 48 6.41 -29.58 7.24
CA GLY A 48 7.70 -30.19 7.57
C GLY A 48 8.69 -29.16 8.09
N ASN A 49 9.67 -28.77 7.27
CA ASN A 49 10.67 -27.76 7.64
C ASN A 49 10.32 -26.34 7.14
N SER A 50 9.05 -26.06 6.91
CA SER A 50 8.59 -24.76 6.41
C SER A 50 7.24 -24.39 6.99
N THR A 51 7.00 -23.08 7.04
CA THR A 51 5.76 -22.48 7.50
C THR A 51 5.15 -21.68 6.36
N VAL A 52 3.83 -21.79 6.20
CA VAL A 52 3.04 -20.86 5.39
C VAL A 52 2.14 -20.06 6.32
N LEU A 53 2.15 -18.73 6.16
CA LEU A 53 1.30 -17.83 6.92
C LEU A 53 0.25 -17.22 5.99
N TYR A 54 -1.01 -17.36 6.36
CA TYR A 54 -2.15 -16.73 5.70
C TYR A 54 -2.62 -15.57 6.55
N LEU A 55 -2.44 -14.35 6.04
CA LEU A 55 -2.78 -13.12 6.74
C LEU A 55 -3.93 -12.42 6.03
N THR A 56 -4.87 -11.93 6.81
CA THR A 56 -5.83 -10.91 6.40
C THR A 56 -5.52 -9.65 7.19
N LEU A 57 -5.08 -8.60 6.49
CA LEU A 57 -4.65 -7.34 7.09
C LEU A 57 -5.58 -6.22 6.65
N ASP A 58 -6.09 -5.45 7.59
CA ASP A 58 -6.71 -4.17 7.25
C ASP A 58 -5.58 -3.14 7.11
N VAL A 59 -5.62 -2.35 6.03
CA VAL A 59 -4.53 -1.47 5.61
C VAL A 59 -5.03 -0.08 5.25
N LEU A 60 -4.11 0.88 5.33
CA LEU A 60 -4.33 2.29 4.97
C LEU A 60 -3.31 2.74 3.92
N GLU A 61 -3.75 3.53 2.95
CA GLU A 61 -2.87 4.17 1.97
C GLU A 61 -2.08 5.32 2.61
N THR A 62 -0.76 5.36 2.40
CA THR A 62 0.13 6.44 2.88
C THR A 62 0.41 7.47 1.78
N GLU A 63 1.26 8.46 2.08
CA GLU A 63 1.71 9.45 1.07
C GLU A 63 2.95 9.02 0.28
N CYS A 64 3.64 7.97 0.71
CA CYS A 64 4.81 7.46 0.01
C CYS A 64 4.42 6.73 -1.27
N SER A 65 5.04 7.07 -2.41
CA SER A 65 4.98 6.20 -3.59
C SER A 65 5.68 4.86 -3.31
N VAL A 66 5.14 3.74 -3.83
CA VAL A 66 5.81 2.43 -3.76
C VAL A 66 7.18 2.42 -4.46
N LEU A 67 7.41 3.35 -5.39
CA LEU A 67 8.69 3.52 -6.07
C LEU A 67 9.80 4.00 -5.14
N SER A 68 9.45 4.64 -4.02
CA SER A 68 10.41 5.06 -2.99
C SER A 68 11.06 3.87 -2.26
N ARG A 69 10.44 2.68 -2.29
CA ARG A 69 10.87 1.46 -1.60
C ARG A 69 11.06 1.62 -0.08
N ARG A 70 10.47 2.66 0.50
CA ARG A 70 10.49 2.91 1.95
C ARG A 70 9.72 1.83 2.70
N HIS A 71 10.12 1.60 3.94
CA HIS A 71 9.36 0.79 4.89
C HIS A 71 8.08 1.51 5.27
N TRP A 72 6.98 0.78 5.44
CA TRP A 72 5.68 1.39 5.69
C TRP A 72 5.64 2.26 6.95
N GLU A 73 6.35 1.88 8.01
CA GLU A 73 6.45 2.64 9.27
C GLU A 73 7.13 4.01 9.11
N SER A 74 7.91 4.19 8.04
CA SER A 74 8.59 5.46 7.74
C SER A 74 7.78 6.39 6.84
N CYS A 75 6.55 6.00 6.50
CA CYS A 75 5.65 6.74 5.63
C CYS A 75 4.55 7.41 6.43
N GLU A 76 4.40 8.71 6.20
CA GLU A 76 3.34 9.49 6.83
C GLU A 76 2.00 9.21 6.15
N TYR A 77 0.95 9.30 6.95
CA TYR A 77 -0.42 9.24 6.48
C TYR A 77 -0.87 10.65 6.11
N SER A 78 -1.77 10.76 5.14
CA SER A 78 -2.26 12.07 4.75
C SER A 78 -3.19 12.64 5.80
N ASP A 79 -2.96 13.90 6.17
CA ASP A 79 -3.92 14.68 6.95
C ASP A 79 -5.18 15.03 6.12
N THR A 80 -5.14 14.77 4.80
CA THR A 80 -6.28 14.99 3.92
C THR A 80 -7.23 13.79 3.95
N TYR A 81 -8.52 14.08 4.01
CA TYR A 81 -9.59 13.11 4.25
C TYR A 81 -9.77 11.98 3.22
N PRO A 82 -9.25 12.00 1.98
CA PRO A 82 -9.42 10.85 1.12
C PRO A 82 -8.24 9.88 1.22
N MET A 83 -8.06 9.31 2.41
CA MET A 83 -7.25 8.11 2.58
C MET A 83 -8.02 6.92 2.07
N ASP A 84 -7.38 6.11 1.23
CA ASP A 84 -7.96 4.82 0.84
C ASP A 84 -7.65 3.81 1.93
N PHE A 85 -8.66 3.02 2.29
CA PHE A 85 -8.53 1.94 3.25
C PHE A 85 -9.07 0.67 2.64
N GLY A 86 -8.68 -0.47 3.21
CA GLY A 86 -9.19 -1.73 2.72
C GLY A 86 -8.48 -2.91 3.34
N GLN A 87 -8.45 -4.01 2.60
CA GLN A 87 -7.97 -5.27 3.11
C GLN A 87 -7.01 -5.94 2.13
N CYS A 88 -5.92 -6.48 2.67
CA CYS A 88 -4.96 -7.31 1.96
C CYS A 88 -5.01 -8.73 2.51
N LYS A 89 -5.18 -9.71 1.61
CA LYS A 89 -4.93 -11.12 1.89
C LYS A 89 -3.54 -11.47 1.41
N ILE A 90 -2.67 -11.92 2.30
CA ILE A 90 -1.25 -12.15 2.02
C ILE A 90 -0.90 -13.58 2.41
N ILE A 91 -0.15 -14.25 1.54
CA ILE A 91 0.41 -15.57 1.80
C ILE A 91 1.93 -15.42 1.79
N THR A 92 2.56 -15.75 2.91
CA THR A 92 4.02 -15.81 3.00
C THR A 92 4.48 -17.24 3.23
N TYR A 93 5.69 -17.55 2.76
CA TYR A 93 6.34 -18.83 2.93
C TYR A 93 7.70 -18.63 3.58
N THR A 94 7.96 -19.35 4.67
CA THR A 94 9.22 -19.30 5.41
C THR A 94 9.82 -20.69 5.49
N ASN A 95 11.00 -20.89 4.90
CA ASN A 95 11.80 -22.08 5.13
C ASN A 95 12.65 -21.89 6.40
N HIS A 96 12.58 -22.82 7.37
CA HIS A 96 13.31 -22.70 8.64
C HIS A 96 14.83 -22.62 8.48
N LEU A 97 15.39 -23.05 7.34
CA LEU A 97 16.80 -22.87 7.01
C LEU A 97 17.15 -21.43 6.60
N LEU A 98 16.25 -20.77 5.85
CA LEU A 98 16.45 -19.41 5.37
C LEU A 98 16.06 -18.36 6.41
N LYS A 99 15.15 -18.70 7.33
CA LYS A 99 14.60 -17.85 8.39
C LYS A 99 14.09 -16.48 7.92
N LYS A 100 13.77 -16.36 6.62
CA LYS A 100 13.25 -15.14 6.02
C LYS A 100 11.94 -15.47 5.30
N PRO A 101 10.84 -14.77 5.61
CA PRO A 101 9.60 -14.94 4.88
C PRO A 101 9.77 -14.45 3.44
N GLN A 102 9.17 -15.19 2.53
CA GLN A 102 9.05 -14.83 1.12
C GLN A 102 7.58 -14.64 0.78
N LEU A 103 7.30 -13.66 -0.08
CA LEU A 103 5.95 -13.44 -0.56
C LEU A 103 5.58 -14.54 -1.56
N TYR A 104 4.57 -15.33 -1.24
CA TYR A 104 4.03 -16.34 -2.14
C TYR A 104 2.94 -15.74 -3.04
N GLY A 105 2.05 -14.95 -2.46
CA GLY A 105 0.99 -14.27 -3.19
C GLY A 105 0.24 -13.28 -2.31
N PHE A 106 -0.46 -12.33 -2.93
CA PHE A 106 -1.31 -11.40 -2.22
C PHE A 106 -2.44 -10.90 -3.12
N ASN A 107 -3.51 -10.41 -2.50
CA ASN A 107 -4.56 -9.66 -3.14
C ASN A 107 -5.01 -8.55 -2.20
N CYS A 108 -5.01 -7.30 -2.67
CA CYS A 108 -5.41 -6.14 -1.89
C CYS A 108 -6.56 -5.43 -2.60
N THR A 109 -7.60 -5.09 -1.85
CA THR A 109 -8.72 -4.28 -2.34
C THR A 109 -8.88 -3.08 -1.41
N LEU A 110 -8.73 -1.88 -1.97
CA LEU A 110 -8.86 -0.62 -1.25
C LEU A 110 -9.96 0.23 -1.89
N SER A 111 -10.56 1.10 -1.09
CA SER A 111 -11.56 2.07 -1.54
C SER A 111 -11.42 3.37 -0.75
N PRO A 112 -11.74 4.51 -1.37
CA PRO A 112 -11.76 5.78 -0.67
C PRO A 112 -12.86 5.81 0.38
N VAL A 113 -12.71 6.66 1.40
CA VAL A 113 -13.81 6.98 2.31
C VAL A 113 -14.95 7.63 1.53
N PRO A 114 -16.18 7.08 1.61
CA PRO A 114 -17.36 7.70 1.00
C PRO A 114 -17.50 9.16 1.48
N PRO A 115 -17.67 10.14 0.57
CA PRO A 115 -17.76 11.55 0.95
C PRO A 115 -18.86 11.85 1.98
N ASP A 116 -19.97 11.13 1.93
CA ASP A 116 -21.12 11.30 2.83
C ASP A 116 -20.81 10.93 4.29
N LEU A 117 -19.74 10.18 4.55
CA LEU A 117 -19.27 9.82 5.90
C LEU A 117 -18.26 10.83 6.45
N VAL A 118 -17.77 11.76 5.63
CA VAL A 118 -16.81 12.76 6.04
C VAL A 118 -17.58 14.01 6.50
N GLU A 119 -17.55 14.29 7.81
CA GLU A 119 -18.11 15.52 8.38
C GLU A 119 -17.22 16.75 8.07
N CYS A 120 -17.05 17.06 6.78
CA CYS A 120 -16.28 18.23 6.34
C CYS A 120 -16.91 18.87 5.11
N LYS A 121 -17.33 20.14 5.25
CA LYS A 121 -18.02 20.89 4.19
C LYS A 121 -17.10 21.37 3.06
N ASP A 122 -15.82 21.60 3.35
CA ASP A 122 -14.85 22.22 2.43
C ASP A 122 -13.61 21.34 2.21
N CYS A 123 -13.68 20.05 2.54
CA CYS A 123 -12.53 19.16 2.36
C CYS A 123 -12.37 18.77 0.90
N PRO A 124 -11.12 18.69 0.40
CA PRO A 124 -10.87 18.20 -0.94
C PRO A 124 -11.36 16.76 -1.11
N VAL A 125 -12.04 16.50 -2.23
CA VAL A 125 -12.51 15.16 -2.61
C VAL A 125 -11.50 14.54 -3.56
N LYS A 126 -11.12 13.29 -3.31
CA LYS A 126 -10.27 12.53 -4.25
C LYS A 126 -11.11 12.08 -5.43
N LEU A 127 -10.63 12.40 -6.63
CA LEU A 127 -11.17 11.88 -7.88
C LEU A 127 -10.57 10.50 -8.15
N GLU A 128 -11.38 9.60 -8.69
CA GLU A 128 -10.90 8.26 -9.04
C GLU A 128 -9.93 8.32 -10.22
N ALA A 129 -9.02 7.34 -10.33
CA ALA A 129 -8.04 7.30 -11.41
C ALA A 129 -8.69 7.23 -12.82
N LEU A 130 -9.91 6.68 -12.91
CA LEU A 130 -10.71 6.65 -14.15
C LEU A 130 -11.22 8.04 -14.57
N GLU A 131 -11.21 9.01 -13.67
CA GLU A 131 -11.66 10.38 -13.87
C GLU A 131 -10.50 11.32 -14.28
N VAL A 132 -9.30 10.77 -14.53
CA VAL A 132 -8.15 11.54 -15.02
C VAL A 132 -8.36 11.97 -16.47
N THR A 133 -8.91 13.18 -16.63
CA THR A 133 -9.07 13.85 -17.93
C THR A 133 -7.75 14.40 -18.51
N GLU A 134 -7.75 14.74 -19.80
CA GLU A 134 -6.64 15.46 -20.45
C GLU A 134 -6.34 16.81 -19.78
N GLN A 135 -7.34 17.48 -19.23
CA GLN A 135 -7.14 18.73 -18.48
C GLN A 135 -6.25 18.50 -17.24
N HIS A 136 -6.40 17.38 -16.54
CA HIS A 136 -5.57 17.05 -15.39
C HIS A 136 -4.12 16.78 -15.80
N LYS A 137 -3.91 16.09 -16.92
CA LYS A 137 -2.58 15.86 -17.50
C LYS A 137 -1.92 17.17 -17.92
N ASP A 138 -2.67 18.09 -18.51
CA ASP A 138 -2.18 19.43 -18.87
C ASP A 138 -1.74 20.24 -17.65
N ILE A 139 -2.49 20.16 -16.55
CA ILE A 139 -2.12 20.82 -15.28
C ILE A 139 -0.80 20.24 -14.76
N ALA A 140 -0.67 18.92 -14.72
CA ALA A 140 0.58 18.25 -14.30
C ALA A 140 1.76 18.63 -15.22
N ALA A 141 1.55 18.65 -16.54
CA ALA A 141 2.58 19.02 -17.51
C ALA A 141 3.03 20.48 -17.36
N LYS A 142 2.10 21.41 -17.10
CA LYS A 142 2.43 22.81 -16.80
C LYS A 142 3.23 22.95 -15.52
N ALA A 143 2.83 22.25 -14.45
CA ALA A 143 3.55 22.24 -13.18
C ALA A 143 4.97 21.68 -13.36
N LEU A 144 5.13 20.57 -14.08
CA LEU A 144 6.44 19.96 -14.34
C LEU A 144 7.32 20.85 -15.23
N LYS A 145 6.74 21.54 -16.21
CA LYS A 145 7.48 22.51 -17.02
C LYS A 145 8.08 23.62 -16.16
N LYS A 146 7.32 24.13 -15.19
CA LYS A 146 7.81 25.12 -14.22
C LYS A 146 8.95 24.55 -13.37
N PHE A 147 8.78 23.34 -12.83
CA PHE A 147 9.82 22.64 -12.06
C PHE A 147 11.12 22.48 -12.87
N ASN A 148 11.04 22.04 -14.12
CA ASN A 148 12.20 21.91 -15.01
C ASN A 148 12.88 23.26 -15.31
N SER A 149 12.12 24.35 -15.45
CA SER A 149 12.70 25.67 -15.76
C SER A 149 13.32 26.39 -14.57
N GLU A 150 12.81 26.14 -13.37
CA GLU A 150 13.24 26.84 -12.14
C GLU A 150 14.23 26.01 -11.31
N GLY A 151 14.32 24.70 -11.56
CA GLY A 151 15.20 23.79 -10.83
C GLY A 151 16.64 23.79 -11.36
N ASN A 152 17.60 23.61 -10.45
CA ASN A 152 19.02 23.37 -10.80
C ASN A 152 19.31 21.87 -11.03
N HIS A 153 18.38 21.15 -11.64
CA HIS A 153 18.54 19.71 -11.90
C HIS A 153 19.29 19.49 -13.22
N THR A 154 20.07 18.42 -13.30
CA THR A 154 20.83 18.07 -14.50
C THR A 154 19.98 17.50 -15.64
N ASN A 155 18.77 17.02 -15.32
CA ASN A 155 17.86 16.36 -16.24
C ASN A 155 16.53 17.08 -16.31
N ASN A 156 15.89 17.04 -17.48
CA ASN A 156 14.49 17.43 -17.65
C ASN A 156 13.60 16.20 -17.53
N PHE A 157 12.45 16.38 -16.88
CA PHE A 157 11.47 15.33 -16.67
C PHE A 157 10.24 15.52 -17.56
N ALA A 158 9.56 14.42 -17.87
CA ALA A 158 8.25 14.41 -18.51
C ALA A 158 7.22 13.75 -17.57
N VAL A 159 5.95 14.10 -17.72
CA VAL A 159 4.88 13.47 -16.95
C VAL A 159 4.69 12.05 -17.47
N ASP A 160 4.81 11.08 -16.57
CA ASP A 160 4.55 9.67 -16.86
C ASP A 160 3.06 9.34 -16.60
N LYS A 161 2.63 9.52 -15.35
CA LYS A 161 1.26 9.25 -14.91
C LYS A 161 0.83 10.23 -13.80
N VAL A 162 -0.46 10.54 -13.76
CA VAL A 162 -1.10 11.25 -12.64
C VAL A 162 -1.72 10.18 -11.72
N GLU A 163 -1.15 10.01 -10.54
CA GLU A 163 -1.58 9.00 -9.57
C GLU A 163 -2.80 9.43 -8.73
N ARG A 164 -2.89 10.72 -8.40
CA ARG A 164 -3.90 11.26 -7.48
C ARG A 164 -4.28 12.67 -7.88
N ILE A 165 -5.58 12.98 -7.79
CA ILE A 165 -6.14 14.32 -7.94
C ILE A 165 -7.04 14.60 -6.75
N LEU A 166 -6.90 15.78 -6.17
CA LEU A 166 -7.75 16.31 -5.10
C LEU A 166 -8.48 17.54 -5.65
N LYS A 167 -9.81 17.60 -5.48
CA LYS A 167 -10.67 18.68 -5.96
C LYS A 167 -11.35 19.40 -4.82
#